data_AF-A0A955FJF1-F1
#
_entry.id   AF-A0A955FJF1-F1
#
_cell.length_a   1.000
_cell.length_b   1.000
_cell.length_c   1.000
_cell.angle_alpha   90.00
_cell.angle_beta   90.00
_cell.angle_gamma   90.00
#
_symmetry.space_group_name_H-M   'P 1'
#
loop_
_entity.id
_entity.type
_entity.pdbx_description
1 polymer ?
#
loop_
_entity_poly.entity_id
_entity_poly.type
_entity_poly.pdbx_seq_one_letter_code
_entity_poly.pdbx_strand_id
1 'polypeptide(L)'
;MERDPNMRLKPLAPQEVVEAKRELIPDVVIETFNTLLAERATNGYATIYQDEVVAQLEEQGLVRQDIYARHWLDVEPLYRESGWKVEYDKPGYNETYRAFFRFSVPR
;
A
#
# COMPACT_ATOMS: atom_id res chain seq x y z
N MET A 1 4.93 18.54 -29.09
CA MET A 1 5.67 18.71 -27.82
C MET A 1 7.04 18.08 -28.04
N GLU A 2 8.01 18.89 -28.45
CA GLU A 2 9.41 18.47 -28.56
C GLU A 2 9.95 18.24 -27.14
N ARG A 3 10.54 17.06 -26.88
CA ARG A 3 11.28 16.84 -25.63
C ARG A 3 12.67 17.42 -25.83
N ASP A 4 13.06 18.40 -25.01
CA ASP A 4 14.41 18.97 -25.01
C ASP A 4 15.47 17.85 -24.90
N PRO A 5 16.41 17.73 -25.84
CA PRO A 5 17.40 16.65 -25.88
C PRO A 5 18.43 16.70 -24.74
N ASN A 6 18.35 17.71 -23.85
CA ASN A 6 19.25 17.92 -22.73
C ASN A 6 18.57 17.79 -21.35
N MET A 7 17.31 17.34 -21.30
CA MET A 7 16.61 17.06 -20.04
C MET A 7 17.17 15.77 -19.42
N ARG A 8 18.27 15.90 -18.67
CA ARG A 8 18.78 14.80 -17.85
C ARG A 8 17.76 14.52 -16.74
N LEU A 9 17.07 13.40 -16.83
CA LEU A 9 16.20 12.92 -15.76
C LEU A 9 17.05 12.78 -14.50
N LYS A 10 16.63 13.47 -13.43
CA LYS A 10 17.25 13.33 -12.12
C LYS A 10 16.70 12.05 -11.47
N PRO A 11 17.51 11.31 -10.72
CA PRO A 11 17.01 10.26 -9.84
C PRO A 11 15.97 10.85 -8.87
N LEU A 12 14.92 10.08 -8.56
CA LEU A 12 13.91 10.45 -7.57
C LEU A 12 14.55 10.45 -6.17
N ALA A 13 14.36 11.54 -5.43
CA ALA A 13 14.65 11.59 -4.00
C ALA A 13 13.65 10.70 -3.23
N PRO A 14 14.00 10.26 -2.01
CA PRO A 14 13.12 9.39 -1.23
C PRO A 14 11.69 9.92 -1.01
N GLN A 15 11.53 11.24 -0.90
CA GLN A 15 10.21 11.88 -0.75
C GLN A 15 9.42 11.84 -2.06
N GLU A 16 10.07 12.12 -3.19
CA GLU A 16 9.45 12.07 -4.52
C GLU A 16 9.01 10.65 -4.90
N VAL A 17 9.64 9.61 -4.33
CA VAL A 17 9.19 8.22 -4.48
C VAL A 17 7.82 8.00 -3.84
N VAL A 18 7.53 8.64 -2.70
CA VAL A 18 6.24 8.50 -2.02
C VAL A 18 5.14 9.18 -2.83
N GLU A 19 5.41 10.39 -3.35
CA GLU A 19 4.50 11.09 -4.26
C GLU A 19 4.24 10.28 -5.53
N ALA A 20 5.29 9.72 -6.14
CA ALA A 20 5.15 8.86 -7.30
C ALA A 20 4.32 7.60 -6.99
N LYS A 21 4.48 7.00 -5.80
CA LYS A 21 3.65 5.87 -5.36
C LYS A 21 2.18 6.25 -5.27
N ARG A 22 1.86 7.45 -4.76
CA ARG A 22 0.48 7.94 -4.69
C ARG A 22 -0.19 8.00 -6.06
N GLU A 23 0.54 8.39 -7.10
CA GLU A 23 0.03 8.46 -8.48
C GLU A 23 -0.06 7.08 -9.16
N LEU A 24 0.74 6.10 -8.73
CA LEU A 24 0.81 4.77 -9.34
C LEU A 24 -0.14 3.75 -8.70
N ILE A 25 -0.51 3.95 -7.44
CA ILE A 25 -1.43 3.08 -6.71
C ILE A 25 -2.87 3.51 -7.06
N PRO A 26 -3.70 2.62 -7.61
CA PRO A 26 -5.09 2.95 -7.93
C PRO A 26 -5.89 3.35 -6.69
N ASP A 27 -6.76 4.36 -6.83
CA ASP A 27 -7.59 4.89 -5.73
C ASP A 27 -8.37 3.78 -5.01
N VAL A 28 -8.91 2.83 -5.77
CA VAL A 28 -9.66 1.67 -5.26
C VAL A 28 -8.87 0.83 -4.24
N VAL A 29 -7.53 0.80 -4.34
CA VAL A 29 -6.66 0.14 -3.36
C VAL A 29 -6.70 0.88 -2.04
N ILE A 30 -6.55 2.20 -2.07
CA ILE A 30 -6.59 3.07 -0.88
C ILE A 30 -7.98 3.05 -0.25
N GLU A 31 -9.03 3.09 -1.07
CA GLU A 31 -10.42 2.96 -0.61
C GLU A 31 -10.67 1.62 0.10
N THR A 32 -10.14 0.53 -0.44
CA THR A 32 -10.24 -0.81 0.17
C THR A 32 -9.56 -0.84 1.55
N PHE A 33 -8.34 -0.32 1.66
CA PHE A 33 -7.65 -0.21 2.96
C PHE A 33 -8.38 0.71 3.94
N ASN A 34 -8.87 1.87 3.49
CA ASN A 34 -9.62 2.80 4.33
C ASN A 34 -10.91 2.17 4.87
N THR A 35 -11.60 1.38 4.05
CA THR A 35 -12.83 0.67 4.43
C THR A 35 -12.53 -0.34 5.52
N LEU A 36 -11.56 -1.23 5.29
CA LEU A 36 -11.14 -2.24 6.28
C LEU A 36 -10.60 -1.61 7.57
N LEU A 37 -9.89 -0.49 7.45
CA LEU A 37 -9.38 0.25 8.60
C LEU A 37 -10.52 0.86 9.42
N ALA A 38 -11.52 1.48 8.78
CA ALA A 38 -12.68 2.05 9.45
C ALA A 38 -13.53 0.98 10.16
N GLU A 39 -13.63 -0.22 9.59
CA GLU A 39 -14.36 -1.34 10.19
C GLU A 39 -13.65 -1.95 11.40
N ARG A 40 -12.31 -2.01 11.38
CA ARG A 40 -11.53 -2.84 12.31
C ARG A 40 -10.73 -2.04 13.32
N ALA A 41 -10.46 -0.77 13.06
CA ALA A 41 -9.65 0.04 13.95
C ALA A 41 -10.36 0.21 15.30
N THR A 42 -9.70 -0.26 16.36
CA THR A 42 -10.16 -0.08 17.73
C THR A 42 -8.98 0.31 18.60
N ASN A 43 -9.19 1.31 19.47
CA ASN A 43 -8.13 1.86 20.32
C ASN A 43 -6.84 2.25 19.56
N GLY A 44 -6.99 2.78 18.34
CA GLY A 44 -5.86 3.20 17.51
C GLY A 44 -5.03 2.05 16.96
N TYR A 45 -5.59 0.84 16.84
CA TYR A 45 -4.92 -0.35 16.32
C TYR A 45 -5.83 -1.11 15.34
N ALA A 46 -5.27 -1.65 14.26
CA ALA A 46 -5.97 -2.56 13.36
C ALA A 46 -5.02 -3.60 12.75
N THR A 47 -5.57 -4.74 12.35
CA THR A 47 -4.88 -5.76 11.54
C THR A 47 -5.71 -6.05 10.29
N ILE A 48 -5.09 -5.88 9.14
CA ILE A 48 -5.69 -6.05 7.82
C ILE A 48 -4.89 -7.15 7.10
N TYR A 49 -5.54 -8.25 6.72
CA TYR A 49 -4.85 -9.34 6.04
C TYR A 49 -4.72 -9.06 4.54
N GLN A 50 -3.55 -9.38 3.98
CA GLN A 50 -3.24 -9.11 2.57
C GLN A 50 -4.16 -9.88 1.62
N ASP A 51 -4.46 -11.14 1.93
CA ASP A 51 -5.34 -11.98 1.11
C ASP A 51 -6.79 -11.47 1.08
N GLU A 52 -7.29 -10.87 2.17
CA GLU A 52 -8.58 -10.19 2.23
C GLU A 52 -8.62 -8.95 1.34
N VAL A 53 -7.58 -8.10 1.41
CA VAL A 53 -7.46 -6.93 0.53
C VAL A 53 -7.46 -7.37 -0.93
N VAL A 54 -6.66 -8.39 -1.28
CA VAL A 54 -6.56 -8.88 -2.64
C VAL A 54 -7.88 -9.47 -3.12
N ALA A 55 -8.58 -10.24 -2.30
CA ALA A 55 -9.89 -10.77 -2.65
C ALA A 55 -10.90 -9.65 -2.95
N GLN A 56 -10.96 -8.60 -2.11
CA GLN A 56 -11.84 -7.45 -2.34
C GLN A 56 -11.47 -6.67 -3.60
N LEU A 57 -10.18 -6.55 -3.94
CA LEU A 57 -9.75 -5.90 -5.17
C LEU A 57 -10.08 -6.73 -6.41
N GLU A 58 -9.97 -8.06 -6.33
CA GLU A 58 -10.40 -8.97 -7.40
C GLU A 58 -11.92 -8.85 -7.65
N GLU A 59 -12.73 -8.75 -6.59
CA GLU A 59 -14.19 -8.49 -6.69
C GLU A 59 -14.51 -7.14 -7.33
N GLN A 60 -13.61 -6.15 -7.16
CA GLN A 60 -13.71 -4.82 -7.80
C GLN A 60 -13.13 -4.79 -9.23
N GLY A 61 -12.74 -5.95 -9.77
CA GLY A 61 -12.31 -6.12 -11.16
C GLY A 61 -10.82 -6.00 -11.42
N LEU A 62 -9.98 -5.93 -10.38
CA LEU A 62 -8.53 -5.89 -10.54
C LEU A 62 -7.97 -7.29 -10.76
N VAL A 63 -6.96 -7.39 -11.63
CA VAL A 63 -6.28 -8.66 -11.89
C VAL A 63 -5.24 -8.90 -10.81
N ARG A 64 -5.33 -10.03 -10.10
CA ARG A 64 -4.38 -10.42 -9.04
C ARG A 64 -2.91 -10.27 -9.42
N GLN A 65 -2.56 -10.67 -10.63
CA GLN A 65 -1.19 -10.54 -11.14
C GLN A 65 -0.73 -9.07 -11.16
N ASP A 66 -1.57 -8.14 -11.62
CA ASP A 66 -1.25 -6.72 -11.67
C ASP A 66 -1.10 -6.13 -10.27
N ILE A 67 -1.95 -6.54 -9.31
CA ILE A 67 -1.88 -6.08 -7.91
C ILE A 67 -0.47 -6.30 -7.34
N TYR A 68 0.10 -7.49 -7.55
CA TYR A 68 1.44 -7.82 -7.08
C TYR A 68 2.54 -7.24 -7.96
N ALA A 69 2.44 -7.40 -9.28
CA ALA A 69 3.49 -6.98 -10.21
C ALA A 69 3.73 -5.47 -10.22
N ARG A 70 2.71 -4.68 -9.90
CA ARG A 70 2.77 -3.22 -9.88
C ARG A 70 2.97 -2.65 -8.48
N HIS A 71 3.20 -3.51 -7.47
CA HIS A 71 3.42 -3.09 -6.09
C HIS A 71 2.29 -2.22 -5.52
N TRP A 72 1.04 -2.50 -5.93
CA TRP A 72 -0.11 -1.70 -5.50
C TRP A 72 -0.40 -1.80 -4.01
N LEU A 73 0.05 -2.88 -3.36
CA LEU A 73 -0.13 -3.10 -1.92
C LEU A 73 0.92 -2.40 -1.04
N ASP A 74 1.92 -1.73 -1.61
CA ASP A 74 2.96 -1.00 -0.87
C ASP A 74 2.43 0.36 -0.33
N VAL A 75 1.36 0.30 0.46
CA VAL A 75 0.60 1.46 0.94
C VAL A 75 1.20 2.10 2.20
N GLU A 76 2.17 1.45 2.85
CA GLU A 76 2.70 1.87 4.15
C GLU A 76 3.26 3.30 4.13
N PRO A 77 4.03 3.74 3.11
CA PRO A 77 4.49 5.13 3.04
C PRO A 77 3.34 6.13 3.04
N LEU A 78 2.26 5.87 2.30
CA LEU A 78 1.12 6.79 2.18
C LEU A 78 0.35 6.94 3.49
N TYR A 79 0.16 5.84 4.21
CA TYR A 79 -0.49 5.86 5.52
C TYR A 79 0.42 6.43 6.61
N ARG A 80 1.75 6.26 6.49
CA ARG A 80 2.73 6.90 7.38
C ARG A 80 2.71 8.41 7.25
N GLU A 81 2.59 8.95 6.04
CA GLU A 81 2.39 10.40 5.85
C GLU A 81 1.08 10.91 6.46
N SER A 82 0.06 10.05 6.51
CA SER A 82 -1.24 10.33 7.13
C SER A 82 -1.26 10.15 8.65
N GLY A 83 -0.10 9.88 9.27
CA GLY A 83 0.05 9.78 10.74
C GLY A 83 -0.10 8.38 11.32
N TRP A 84 -0.23 7.32 10.50
CA TRP A 84 -0.23 5.94 10.99
C TRP A 84 1.18 5.37 11.10
N LYS A 85 1.41 4.53 12.11
CA LYS A 85 2.49 3.55 12.04
C LYS A 85 1.95 2.30 11.36
N VAL A 86 2.51 1.96 10.19
CA VAL A 86 2.16 0.75 9.42
C VAL A 86 3.34 -0.20 9.32
N GLU A 87 3.12 -1.46 9.69
CA GLU A 87 4.07 -2.57 9.58
C GLU A 87 3.45 -3.68 8.74
N TYR A 88 4.15 -4.16 7.72
CA TYR A 88 3.76 -5.33 6.96
C TYR A 88 4.56 -6.54 7.43
N ASP A 89 3.86 -7.63 7.71
CA ASP A 89 4.41 -8.88 8.22
C ASP A 89 3.93 -10.04 7.35
N LYS A 90 4.85 -10.96 7.03
CA LYS A 90 4.57 -12.13 6.19
C LYS A 90 5.37 -13.33 6.69
N PRO A 91 4.82 -14.55 6.58
CA PRO A 91 5.48 -15.73 7.09
C PRO A 91 6.87 -15.92 6.49
N GLY A 92 7.85 -16.19 7.36
CA GLY A 92 9.15 -16.72 6.99
C GLY A 92 9.09 -18.18 6.54
N TYR A 93 10.26 -18.74 6.19
CA TYR A 93 10.41 -20.08 5.60
C TYR A 93 9.76 -21.23 6.39
N ASN A 94 9.59 -21.09 7.72
CA ASN A 94 9.03 -22.12 8.60
C ASN A 94 7.80 -21.63 9.39
N GLU A 95 7.14 -20.57 8.93
CA GLU A 95 5.98 -20.00 9.63
C GLU A 95 4.70 -20.22 8.83
N THR A 96 3.59 -20.46 9.54
CA THR A 96 2.28 -20.70 8.94
C THR A 96 1.27 -19.69 9.49
N TYR A 97 1.38 -18.44 9.04
CA TYR A 97 0.36 -17.42 9.26
C TYR A 97 0.13 -16.61 7.99
N ARG A 98 -1.00 -15.90 7.95
CA ARG A 98 -1.42 -15.07 6.80
C ARG A 98 -0.65 -13.75 6.84
N ALA A 99 -0.15 -13.27 5.71
CA ALA A 99 0.49 -11.96 5.65
C ALA A 99 -0.53 -10.85 6.00
N PHE A 100 -0.09 -9.85 6.77
CA PHE A 100 -0.95 -8.77 7.25
C PHE A 100 -0.25 -7.43 7.36
N PHE A 101 -1.05 -6.38 7.34
CA PHE A 101 -0.68 -5.00 7.65
C PHE A 101 -1.19 -4.66 9.05
N ARG A 102 -0.29 -4.23 9.91
CA ARG A 102 -0.57 -3.75 11.26
C ARG A 102 -0.55 -2.23 11.27
N PHE A 103 -1.71 -1.65 11.55
CA PHE A 103 -1.88 -0.22 11.75
C PHE A 103 -1.87 0.08 13.24
N SER A 104 -1.14 1.11 13.65
CA SER A 104 -1.13 1.60 15.01
C SER A 104 -0.90 3.10 15.08
N VAL A 105 -1.44 3.78 16.09
CA VAL A 105 -1.09 5.17 16.38
C VAL A 105 0.37 5.21 16.86
N PRO A 106 1.22 6.10 16.32
CA PRO A 106 2.57 6.32 16.81
C PRO A 106 2.56 6.65 18.31
N ARG A 107 3.48 6.06 19.08
CA ARG A 107 3.69 6.38 20.50
C ARG A 107 4.71 7.50 20.67
#